data_AF-A0A2E3TW35-F1
#
_entry.id   AF-A0A2E3TW35-F1
#
_cell.length_a   1.000
_cell.length_b   1.000
_cell.length_c   1.000
_cell.angle_alpha   90.00
_cell.angle_beta   90.00
_cell.angle_gamma   90.00
#
_symmetry.space_group_name_H-M   'P 1'
#
loop_
_entity.id
_entity.type
_entity.pdbx_description
1 polymer ?
#
loop_
_entity_poly.entity_id
_entity_poly.type
_entity_poly.pdbx_seq_one_letter_code
_entity_poly.pdbx_strand_id
1 'polypeptide(L)'
;MRTMHGLYYQAVGSMELEHVNHFERVGVLPIAFSLFHYTSMHDGAFMMLSGQLPIWNEDWQARVQMAIDDAGKERPVSDMIHQRIGNYDAFKEYQRTVFDRTEAHIAAMDPADFQRVLVAPPYPPQIASTYSAMCAGPAGITVLDGYECWLYQHGLRHMGEIELARALVGLEGMTS
;
A
#
# COMPACT_ATOMS: atom_id res chain seq x y z
N MET A 1 11.27 4.47 6.29
CA MET A 1 10.42 3.41 5.70
C MET A 1 10.69 2.03 6.28
N ARG A 2 11.95 1.59 6.40
CA ARG A 2 12.38 0.27 6.95
C ARG A 2 11.53 -0.31 8.07
N THR A 3 11.30 0.45 9.14
CA THR A 3 10.53 -0.05 10.28
C THR A 3 9.09 -0.40 9.90
N MET A 4 8.43 0.44 9.12
CA MET A 4 7.07 0.18 8.65
C MET A 4 7.05 -0.99 7.66
N HIS A 5 7.99 -1.09 6.72
CA HIS A 5 8.09 -2.27 5.85
C HIS A 5 8.35 -3.55 6.64
N GLY A 6 9.14 -3.47 7.72
CA GLY A 6 9.37 -4.57 8.66
C GLY A 6 8.07 -5.12 9.27
N LEU A 7 7.10 -4.26 9.60
CA LEU A 7 5.78 -4.69 10.07
C LEU A 7 5.03 -5.50 9.01
N TYR A 8 5.09 -5.07 7.75
CA TYR A 8 4.50 -5.83 6.65
C TYR A 8 5.19 -7.17 6.43
N TYR A 9 6.52 -7.23 6.53
CA TYR A 9 7.27 -8.49 6.46
C TYR A 9 6.88 -9.46 7.58
N GLN A 10 6.69 -8.96 8.80
CA GLN A 10 6.18 -9.76 9.92
C GLN A 10 4.75 -10.23 9.64
N ALA A 11 3.89 -9.33 9.16
CA ALA A 11 2.50 -9.65 8.84
C ALA A 11 2.41 -10.80 7.84
N VAL A 12 3.10 -10.69 6.71
CA VAL A 12 3.03 -11.72 5.68
C VAL A 12 3.83 -12.98 6.04
N GLY A 13 4.81 -12.86 6.93
CA GLY A 13 5.60 -13.99 7.43
C GLY A 13 4.89 -14.83 8.50
N SER A 14 3.88 -14.27 9.18
CA SER A 14 3.16 -14.94 10.26
C SER A 14 1.72 -15.34 9.88
N MET A 15 1.31 -15.14 8.64
CA MET A 15 0.02 -15.54 8.10
C MET A 15 0.22 -16.58 7.01
N GLU A 16 -0.85 -17.32 6.73
CA GLU A 16 -0.90 -18.32 5.67
C GLU A 16 -1.95 -17.89 4.65
N LEU A 17 -1.99 -18.56 3.50
CA LEU A 17 -2.91 -18.19 2.43
C LEU A 17 -4.38 -18.22 2.88
N GLU A 18 -4.76 -19.20 3.71
CA GLU A 18 -6.10 -19.29 4.28
C GLU A 18 -6.44 -18.12 5.21
N HIS A 19 -5.47 -17.65 6.01
CA HIS A 19 -5.64 -16.49 6.88
C HIS A 19 -5.91 -15.23 6.05
N VAL A 20 -5.10 -14.96 5.02
CA VAL A 20 -5.24 -13.71 4.25
C VAL A 20 -6.49 -13.69 3.38
N ASN A 21 -6.93 -14.85 2.92
CA ASN A 21 -8.10 -15.02 2.06
C ASN A 21 -9.41 -15.28 2.83
N HIS A 22 -9.37 -15.29 4.16
CA HIS A 22 -10.55 -15.50 4.99
C HIS A 22 -11.67 -14.53 4.63
N PHE A 23 -12.88 -15.08 4.48
CA PHE A 23 -14.09 -14.30 4.35
C PHE A 23 -14.81 -14.27 5.68
N GLU A 24 -14.85 -13.10 6.31
CA GLU A 24 -15.55 -12.93 7.57
C GLU A 24 -17.08 -12.83 7.35
N ARG A 25 -17.53 -11.75 6.70
CA ARG A 25 -18.94 -11.49 6.39
C ARG A 25 -19.08 -10.37 5.36
N VAL A 26 -20.28 -10.20 4.83
CA VAL A 26 -20.60 -9.09 3.91
C VAL A 26 -20.29 -7.74 4.58
N GLY A 27 -19.62 -6.86 3.84
CA GLY A 27 -19.19 -5.54 4.31
C GLY A 27 -17.83 -5.53 5.02
N VAL A 28 -17.18 -6.69 5.21
CA VAL A 28 -15.83 -6.78 5.77
C VAL A 28 -14.87 -7.22 4.66
N LEU A 29 -13.83 -6.41 4.42
CA LEU A 29 -12.80 -6.71 3.43
C LEU A 29 -11.82 -7.76 3.98
N PRO A 30 -11.34 -8.69 3.14
CA PRO A 30 -10.34 -9.68 3.54
C PRO A 30 -8.98 -9.02 3.77
N ILE A 31 -8.10 -9.65 4.57
CA ILE A 31 -6.72 -9.18 4.75
C ILE A 31 -5.98 -9.06 3.42
N ALA A 32 -6.26 -9.97 2.47
CA ALA A 32 -5.76 -9.93 1.10
C ALA A 32 -6.04 -8.57 0.41
N PHE A 33 -7.17 -7.92 0.70
CA PHE A 33 -7.46 -6.57 0.21
C PHE A 33 -6.47 -5.56 0.77
N SER A 34 -6.36 -5.42 2.10
CA SER A 34 -5.49 -4.39 2.69
C SER A 34 -4.01 -4.60 2.32
N LEU A 35 -3.57 -5.86 2.20
CA LEU A 35 -2.24 -6.21 1.73
C LEU A 35 -2.00 -5.77 0.28
N PHE A 36 -2.87 -6.18 -0.65
CA PHE A 36 -2.70 -5.86 -2.07
C PHE A 36 -2.95 -4.38 -2.37
N HIS A 37 -4.01 -3.80 -1.79
CA HIS A 37 -4.33 -2.39 -1.91
C HIS A 37 -3.13 -1.53 -1.55
N TYR A 38 -2.57 -1.73 -0.35
CA TYR A 38 -1.44 -0.92 0.08
C TYR A 38 -0.22 -1.13 -0.82
N THR A 39 0.14 -2.38 -1.12
CA THR A 39 1.34 -2.68 -1.91
C THR A 39 1.23 -2.13 -3.33
N SER A 40 0.07 -2.28 -3.98
CA SER A 40 -0.20 -1.76 -5.33
C SER A 40 -0.28 -0.24 -5.36
N MET A 41 -0.97 0.38 -4.39
CA MET A 41 -1.00 1.84 -4.27
C MET A 41 0.37 2.43 -3.94
N HIS A 42 1.21 1.73 -3.17
CA HIS A 42 2.60 2.11 -2.92
C HIS A 42 3.40 2.12 -4.22
N ASP A 43 3.34 1.05 -5.01
CA ASP A 43 4.03 0.95 -6.30
C ASP A 43 3.57 2.04 -7.29
N GLY A 44 2.26 2.28 -7.37
CA GLY A 44 1.69 3.37 -8.16
C GLY A 44 2.12 4.76 -7.71
N ALA A 45 2.08 5.02 -6.40
CA ALA A 45 2.53 6.30 -5.83
C ALA A 45 4.04 6.50 -5.99
N PHE A 46 4.83 5.43 -5.93
CA PHE A 46 6.28 5.47 -6.13
C PHE A 46 6.65 6.02 -7.52
N MET A 47 5.84 5.78 -8.55
CA MET A 47 6.01 6.41 -9.87
C MET A 47 5.94 7.93 -9.79
N MET A 48 4.99 8.48 -9.03
CA MET A 48 4.86 9.94 -8.88
C MET A 48 6.05 10.56 -8.14
N LEU A 49 6.65 9.79 -7.22
CA LEU A 49 7.79 10.24 -6.42
C LEU A 49 9.11 10.16 -7.19
N SER A 50 9.34 9.05 -7.89
CA SER A 50 10.63 8.69 -8.48
C SER A 50 10.69 8.85 -10.01
N GLY A 51 9.55 8.96 -10.69
CA GLY A 51 9.43 8.91 -12.15
C GLY A 51 9.56 7.50 -12.75
N GLN A 52 9.80 6.47 -11.94
CA GLN A 52 9.94 5.10 -12.42
C GLN A 52 8.58 4.41 -12.52
N LEU A 53 8.35 3.65 -13.59
CA LEU A 53 7.08 2.94 -13.75
C LEU A 53 6.81 1.95 -12.60
N PRO A 54 5.52 1.70 -12.28
CA PRO A 54 5.12 0.61 -11.39
C PRO A 54 5.66 -0.72 -11.91
N ILE A 55 5.99 -1.61 -10.98
CA ILE A 55 6.40 -2.98 -11.27
C ILE A 55 5.19 -3.87 -11.58
N TRP A 56 4.04 -3.61 -10.95
CA TRP A 56 2.83 -4.39 -11.22
C TRP A 56 2.47 -4.33 -12.71
N ASN A 57 2.41 -5.51 -13.34
CA ASN A 57 2.12 -5.70 -14.76
C ASN A 57 1.51 -7.10 -14.99
N GLU A 58 1.24 -7.46 -16.25
CA GLU A 58 0.65 -8.74 -16.61
C GLU A 58 1.47 -9.96 -16.13
N ASP A 59 2.80 -9.87 -16.13
CA ASP A 59 3.68 -10.94 -15.63
C ASP A 59 3.52 -11.12 -14.11
N TRP A 60 3.48 -10.03 -13.35
CA TRP A 60 3.24 -10.10 -11.91
C TRP A 60 1.85 -10.60 -11.58
N GLN A 61 0.82 -10.16 -12.32
CA GLN A 61 -0.53 -10.68 -12.15
C GLN A 61 -0.60 -12.18 -12.49
N ALA A 62 0.08 -12.65 -13.54
CA ALA A 62 0.14 -14.07 -13.87
C ALA A 62 0.83 -14.91 -12.77
N ARG A 63 1.80 -14.33 -12.06
CA ARG A 63 2.52 -14.98 -10.96
C ARG A 63 1.75 -14.97 -9.65
N VAL A 64 1.20 -13.82 -9.25
CA VAL A 64 0.50 -13.58 -7.98
C VAL A 64 -0.95 -14.06 -8.03
N GLN A 65 -1.58 -13.96 -9.19
CA GLN A 65 -2.93 -14.44 -9.45
C GLN A 65 -3.97 -13.79 -8.54
N MET A 66 -4.03 -12.45 -8.53
CA MET A 66 -5.09 -11.75 -7.80
C MET A 66 -6.44 -12.07 -8.43
N ALA A 67 -7.43 -12.41 -7.61
CA ALA A 67 -8.78 -12.70 -8.11
C ALA A 67 -9.46 -11.47 -8.73
N ILE A 68 -9.16 -10.28 -8.20
CA ILE A 68 -9.52 -8.99 -8.77
C ILE A 68 -8.19 -8.26 -9.02
N ASP A 69 -7.84 -8.05 -10.28
CA ASP A 69 -6.62 -7.32 -10.68
C ASP A 69 -6.85 -5.80 -10.64
N ASP A 70 -7.15 -5.29 -9.44
CA ASP A 70 -7.42 -3.88 -9.18
C ASP A 70 -7.11 -3.58 -7.71
N ALA A 71 -6.49 -2.43 -7.43
CA ALA A 71 -6.17 -2.03 -6.06
C ALA A 71 -7.43 -1.71 -5.22
N GLY A 72 -8.61 -1.58 -5.83
CA GLY A 72 -9.88 -1.34 -5.14
C GLY A 72 -10.15 0.11 -4.80
N LYS A 73 -9.29 1.04 -5.21
CA LYS A 73 -9.52 2.47 -5.03
C LYS A 73 -10.79 2.87 -5.80
N GLU A 74 -11.69 3.58 -5.12
CA GLU A 74 -12.99 4.01 -5.67
C GLU A 74 -13.94 2.86 -6.07
N ARG A 75 -13.61 1.60 -5.72
CA ARG A 75 -14.49 0.45 -5.92
C ARG A 75 -15.44 0.28 -4.73
N PRO A 76 -16.68 -0.20 -4.95
CA PRO A 76 -17.58 -0.57 -3.86
C PRO A 76 -17.00 -1.68 -2.99
N VAL A 77 -17.23 -1.60 -1.67
CA VAL A 77 -16.87 -2.67 -0.73
C VAL A 77 -17.49 -4.00 -1.13
N SER A 78 -18.73 -3.99 -1.64
CA SER A 78 -19.45 -5.19 -2.12
C SER A 78 -18.71 -5.97 -3.19
N ASP A 79 -17.85 -5.30 -3.97
CA ASP A 79 -17.10 -5.93 -5.04
C ASP A 79 -15.78 -6.47 -4.47
N MET A 80 -15.13 -5.67 -3.61
CA MET A 80 -13.81 -5.96 -3.08
C MET A 80 -13.81 -6.98 -1.93
N ILE A 81 -14.96 -7.36 -1.35
CA ILE A 81 -15.04 -8.51 -0.43
C ILE A 81 -14.59 -9.83 -1.09
N HIS A 82 -14.55 -9.88 -2.44
CA HIS A 82 -14.09 -11.02 -3.22
C HIS A 82 -12.59 -10.99 -3.56
N GLN A 83 -11.84 -9.99 -3.10
CA GLN A 83 -10.39 -9.91 -3.33
C GLN A 83 -9.67 -11.10 -2.71
N ARG A 84 -8.91 -11.85 -3.50
CA ARG A 84 -8.11 -12.98 -3.03
C ARG A 84 -6.73 -12.97 -3.67
N ILE A 85 -5.73 -13.42 -2.93
CA ILE A 85 -4.39 -13.70 -3.45
C ILE A 85 -4.35 -15.18 -3.86
N GLY A 86 -3.95 -15.50 -5.09
CA GLY A 86 -3.84 -16.89 -5.55
C GLY A 86 -2.52 -17.54 -5.12
N ASN A 87 -1.40 -16.88 -5.40
CA ASN A 87 -0.06 -17.33 -5.03
C ASN A 87 0.56 -16.38 -4.00
N TYR A 88 0.56 -16.82 -2.74
CA TYR A 88 0.98 -15.97 -1.63
C TYR A 88 2.47 -15.69 -1.60
N ASP A 89 3.30 -16.67 -1.97
CA ASP A 89 4.75 -16.48 -1.99
C ASP A 89 5.17 -15.51 -3.10
N ALA A 90 4.52 -15.57 -4.26
CA ALA A 90 4.71 -14.57 -5.30
C ALA A 90 4.27 -13.17 -4.83
N PHE A 91 3.18 -13.06 -4.06
CA PHE A 91 2.77 -11.79 -3.47
C PHE A 91 3.82 -11.24 -2.49
N LYS A 92 4.38 -12.09 -1.62
CA LYS A 92 5.46 -11.68 -0.69
C LYS A 92 6.67 -11.16 -1.44
N GLU A 93 7.04 -11.79 -2.56
CA GLU A 93 8.12 -11.34 -3.43
C GLU A 93 7.81 -10.01 -4.11
N TYR A 94 6.60 -9.83 -4.64
CA TYR A 94 6.14 -8.56 -5.20
C TYR A 94 6.25 -7.43 -4.17
N GLN A 95 5.70 -7.65 -2.97
CA GLN A 95 5.74 -6.68 -1.87
C GLN A 95 7.18 -6.30 -1.49
N ARG A 96 8.06 -7.29 -1.36
CA ARG A 96 9.47 -7.06 -1.06
C ARG A 96 10.15 -6.25 -2.16
N THR A 97 9.87 -6.55 -3.43
CA THR A 97 10.44 -5.83 -4.57
C THR A 97 10.02 -4.35 -4.56
N VAL A 98 8.76 -4.05 -4.28
CA VAL A 98 8.24 -2.67 -4.16
C VAL A 98 8.87 -1.94 -2.98
N PHE A 99 9.04 -2.59 -1.83
CA PHE A 99 9.61 -1.94 -0.65
C PHE A 99 11.12 -1.73 -0.77
N ASP A 100 11.86 -2.72 -1.28
CA ASP A 100 13.31 -2.66 -1.43
C ASP A 100 13.71 -1.58 -2.45
N ARG A 101 12.98 -1.43 -3.57
CA ARG A 101 13.25 -0.33 -4.52
C ARG A 101 12.98 1.04 -3.90
N THR A 102 11.93 1.17 -3.10
CA THR A 102 11.59 2.44 -2.44
C THR A 102 12.67 2.82 -1.44
N GLU A 103 13.14 1.87 -0.64
CA GLU A 103 14.24 2.12 0.30
C GLU A 103 15.55 2.46 -0.40
N ALA A 104 15.89 1.72 -1.46
CA ALA A 104 17.10 1.99 -2.24
C ALA A 104 17.06 3.38 -2.88
N HIS A 105 15.90 3.78 -3.42
CA HIS A 105 15.72 5.09 -4.01
C HIS A 105 15.86 6.20 -2.95
N ILE A 106 15.19 6.10 -1.80
CA ILE A 106 15.34 7.09 -0.72
C ILE A 106 16.80 7.21 -0.26
N ALA A 107 17.53 6.09 -0.18
CA ALA A 107 18.93 6.08 0.26
C ALA A 107 19.89 6.76 -0.73
N ALA A 108 19.55 6.78 -2.02
CA ALA A 108 20.37 7.34 -3.08
C ALA A 108 19.95 8.75 -3.53
N MET A 109 18.78 9.22 -3.08
CA MET A 109 18.19 10.49 -3.51
C MET A 109 18.97 11.71 -2.96
N ASP A 110 19.03 12.78 -3.75
CA ASP A 110 19.50 14.08 -3.26
C ASP A 110 18.51 14.61 -2.20
N PRO A 111 18.94 14.95 -0.97
CA PRO A 111 18.06 15.51 0.03
C PRO A 111 17.27 16.75 -0.43
N ALA A 112 17.78 17.52 -1.40
CA ALA A 112 17.06 18.67 -1.96
C ALA A 112 15.78 18.25 -2.72
N ASP A 113 15.75 17.04 -3.29
CA ASP A 113 14.59 16.55 -4.06
C ASP A 113 13.35 16.36 -3.18
N PHE A 114 13.49 16.20 -1.87
CA PHE A 114 12.36 16.16 -0.94
C PHE A 114 11.50 17.43 -1.01
N GLN A 115 12.08 18.57 -1.39
CA GLN A 115 11.37 19.85 -1.50
C GLN A 115 10.71 20.08 -2.86
N ARG A 116 10.92 19.20 -3.83
CA ARG A 116 10.30 19.32 -5.16
C ARG A 116 8.78 19.25 -5.03
N VAL A 117 8.10 20.24 -5.59
CA VAL A 117 6.63 20.29 -5.60
C VAL A 117 6.11 19.32 -6.66
N LEU A 118 5.21 18.42 -6.24
CA LEU A 118 4.51 17.47 -7.10
C LEU A 118 3.19 18.05 -7.62
N VAL A 119 2.45 18.73 -6.73
CA VAL A 119 1.15 19.32 -7.06
C VAL A 119 1.04 20.67 -6.38
N ALA A 120 0.93 21.74 -7.17
CA ALA A 120 0.71 23.09 -6.68
C ALA A 120 -0.80 23.40 -6.54
N PRO A 121 -1.21 24.31 -5.64
CA PRO A 121 -2.59 24.78 -5.57
C PRO A 121 -2.96 25.65 -6.79
N PRO A 122 -4.26 25.78 -7.13
CA PRO A 122 -5.40 25.13 -6.49
C PRO A 122 -5.51 23.64 -6.84
N TYR A 123 -5.87 22.82 -5.86
CA TYR A 123 -6.00 21.38 -6.08
C TYR A 123 -7.30 21.02 -6.80
N PRO A 124 -7.28 20.07 -7.75
CA PRO A 124 -8.51 19.49 -8.27
C PRO A 124 -9.28 18.78 -7.14
N PRO A 125 -10.62 18.64 -7.25
CA PRO A 125 -11.46 18.10 -6.17
C PRO A 125 -10.99 16.75 -5.61
N GLN A 126 -10.45 15.87 -6.45
CA GLN A 126 -9.95 14.54 -6.08
C GLN A 126 -8.70 14.62 -5.18
N ILE A 127 -7.88 15.66 -5.33
CA ILE A 127 -6.69 15.89 -4.50
C ILE A 127 -7.06 16.70 -3.27
N ALA A 128 -7.95 17.69 -3.41
CA ALA A 128 -8.36 18.58 -2.32
C ALA A 128 -8.97 17.84 -1.10
N SER A 129 -9.55 16.66 -1.31
CA SER A 129 -10.11 15.81 -0.25
C SER A 129 -9.11 14.84 0.40
N THR A 130 -7.87 14.80 -0.10
CA THR A 130 -6.85 13.86 0.40
C THR A 130 -6.16 14.35 1.66
N TYR A 131 -5.65 13.41 2.46
CA TYR A 131 -4.82 13.73 3.62
C TYR A 131 -3.58 14.55 3.23
N SER A 132 -2.95 14.26 2.09
CA SER A 132 -1.80 15.05 1.59
C SER A 132 -2.14 16.51 1.31
N ALA A 133 -3.37 16.82 0.87
CA ALA A 133 -3.79 18.22 0.69
C ALA A 133 -3.96 18.94 2.03
N MET A 134 -4.29 18.23 3.12
CA MET A 134 -4.37 18.78 4.48
C MET A 134 -2.97 19.04 5.06
N CYS A 135 -1.99 18.21 4.72
CA CYS A 135 -0.60 18.35 5.18
C CYS A 135 0.21 19.37 4.37
N ALA A 136 -0.17 19.61 3.12
CA ALA A 136 0.59 20.44 2.20
C ALA A 136 0.80 21.88 2.71
N GLY A 137 2.03 22.36 2.57
CA GLY A 137 2.37 23.76 2.82
C GLY A 137 1.86 24.71 1.73
N PRO A 138 2.14 26.03 1.84
CA PRO A 138 1.66 27.03 0.89
C PRO A 138 2.09 26.80 -0.56
N ALA A 139 3.23 26.13 -0.78
CA ALA A 139 3.79 25.87 -2.10
C ALA A 139 3.11 24.69 -2.83
N GLY A 140 2.45 23.79 -2.09
CA GLY A 140 1.89 22.57 -2.67
C GLY A 140 2.26 21.30 -1.90
N ILE A 141 1.84 20.16 -2.44
CA ILE A 141 2.28 18.83 -2.02
C ILE A 141 3.68 18.59 -2.57
N THR A 142 4.64 18.32 -1.70
CA THR A 142 6.04 18.03 -2.04
C THR A 142 6.31 16.53 -2.16
N VAL A 143 7.51 16.16 -2.61
CA VAL A 143 8.01 14.78 -2.56
C VAL A 143 8.04 14.24 -1.13
N LEU A 144 8.46 15.05 -0.16
CA LEU A 144 8.43 14.68 1.25
C LEU A 144 7.02 14.34 1.71
N ASP A 145 6.05 15.21 1.39
CA ASP A 145 4.64 14.98 1.73
C ASP A 145 4.11 13.70 1.08
N GLY A 146 4.53 13.38 -0.15
CA GLY A 146 4.16 12.15 -0.82
C GLY A 146 4.74 10.89 -0.15
N TYR A 147 6.01 10.92 0.27
CA TYR A 147 6.58 9.83 1.07
C TYR A 147 5.86 9.64 2.40
N GLU A 148 5.58 10.75 3.10
CA GLU A 148 4.90 10.72 4.39
C GLU A 148 3.44 10.28 4.27
N CYS A 149 2.66 10.92 3.40
CA CYS A 149 1.22 10.73 3.32
C CYS A 149 0.82 9.52 2.49
N TRP A 150 1.44 9.31 1.32
CA TRP A 150 1.01 8.29 0.36
C TRP A 150 1.63 6.93 0.63
N LEU A 151 2.85 6.88 1.18
CA LEU A 151 3.55 5.63 1.48
C LEU A 151 3.53 5.31 2.97
N TYR A 152 4.06 6.18 3.83
CA TYR A 152 4.27 5.86 5.25
C TYR A 152 2.97 5.82 6.05
N GLN A 153 2.23 6.93 6.07
CA GLN A 153 0.99 7.07 6.83
C GLN A 153 -0.12 6.16 6.28
N HIS A 154 -0.21 6.04 4.96
CA HIS A 154 -1.12 5.11 4.31
C HIS A 154 -0.82 3.65 4.69
N GLY A 155 0.46 3.28 4.71
CA GLY A 155 0.90 1.95 5.16
C GLY A 155 0.57 1.69 6.61
N LEU A 156 0.80 2.64 7.51
CA LEU A 156 0.43 2.45 8.92
C LEU A 156 -1.08 2.30 9.14
N ARG A 157 -1.91 3.02 8.38
CA ARG A 157 -3.38 2.85 8.45
C ARG A 157 -3.81 1.45 8.03
N HIS A 158 -3.32 0.95 6.90
CA HIS A 158 -3.63 -0.42 6.46
C HIS A 158 -2.98 -1.48 7.36
N MET A 159 -1.83 -1.19 7.99
CA MET A 159 -1.27 -2.07 9.00
C MET A 159 -2.20 -2.22 10.20
N GLY A 160 -2.82 -1.11 10.66
CA GLY A 160 -3.84 -1.17 11.72
C GLY A 160 -5.06 -2.01 11.33
N GLU A 161 -5.52 -1.93 10.08
CA GLU A 161 -6.59 -2.81 9.56
C GLU A 161 -6.16 -4.28 9.56
N ILE A 162 -4.93 -4.58 9.15
CA ILE A 162 -4.37 -5.93 9.12
C ILE A 162 -4.28 -6.49 10.55
N GLU A 163 -3.78 -5.70 11.50
CA GLU A 163 -3.71 -6.12 12.92
C GLU A 163 -5.08 -6.44 13.51
N LEU A 164 -6.08 -5.59 13.24
CA LEU A 164 -7.44 -5.86 13.66
C LEU A 164 -8.01 -7.14 13.00
N ALA A 165 -7.81 -7.29 11.70
CA ALA A 165 -8.34 -8.41 10.93
C ALA A 165 -7.69 -9.75 11.30
N ARG A 166 -6.43 -9.74 11.76
CA ARG A 166 -5.76 -10.93 12.29
C ARG A 166 -6.52 -11.58 13.46
N ALA A 167 -7.13 -10.77 14.32
CA ALA A 167 -7.94 -11.29 15.43
C ALA A 167 -9.16 -12.10 14.95
N LEU A 168 -9.68 -11.81 13.75
CA LEU A 168 -10.81 -12.53 13.16
C LEU A 168 -10.43 -13.94 12.68
N VAL A 169 -9.13 -14.20 12.49
CA VAL A 169 -8.61 -15.50 12.05
C VAL A 169 -7.81 -16.22 13.14
N GLY A 170 -8.03 -15.84 14.41
CA GLY A 170 -7.41 -16.49 15.57
C GLY A 170 -5.94 -16.14 15.80
N LEU A 171 -5.44 -15.08 15.17
CA LEU A 171 -4.08 -14.56 15.37
C LEU A 171 -4.10 -13.30 16.25
N GLU A 172 -2.99 -13.02 16.93
CA GLU A 172 -2.84 -11.83 17.76
C GLU A 172 -2.27 -10.63 16.97
N GLY A 173 -2.35 -9.45 17.58
CA GLY A 173 -1.65 -8.25 17.11
C GLY A 173 -0.14 -8.47 17.03
N MET A 174 0.55 -7.72 16.18
CA MET A 174 1.99 -7.87 15.98
C MET A 174 2.79 -6.85 16.78
N THR A 175 2.16 -5.72 17.08
CA THR A 175 2.72 -4.63 17.88
C THR A 175 2.06 -4.56 19.26
N SER A 176 2.79 -3.99 20.23
CA SER A 176 2.48 -4.00 21.67
C SER A 176 1.23 -3.23 22.06
#